data_AF-A0A1A8DYR5-F1
#
_entry.id   AF-A0A1A8DYR5-F1
#
_cell.length_a   1.000
_cell.length_b   1.000
_cell.length_c   1.000
_cell.angle_alpha   90.00
_cell.angle_beta   90.00
_cell.angle_gamma   90.00
#
_symmetry.space_group_name_H-M   'P 1'
#
loop_
_entity.id
_entity.type
_entity.pdbx_description
1 polymer ?
#
loop_
_entity_poly.entity_id
_entity_poly.type
_entity_poly.pdbx_seq_one_letter_code
_entity_poly.pdbx_strand_id
1 'polypeptide(L)'
;SVAVLVMALAVVILTLRMKVFLAVLSFTCFVAITGGPFIKSLNITTNPFALSCFFSQLICDPLMDFYFSGLSVTERWKSLLVSRALWRRLSLLPLLLVEVGFIIQAARRLSDSDSGYLVIPGFVVCLLFWAICHMVFIITVWGFHTKLSDCQRLCLSQGPEDTSLDKVMASKGMRHFCLISERLVFFALVSSAVVAALCWQASSSLFMGMFL
;
A
#
# COMPACT_ATOMS: atom_id res chain seq x y z
N SER A 1 2.75 -0.07 18.72
CA SER A 1 1.39 -0.54 19.03
C SER A 1 1.17 -1.88 18.32
N VAL A 2 0.64 -2.89 19.03
CA VAL A 2 0.37 -4.21 18.44
C VAL A 2 -0.71 -4.11 17.35
N ALA A 3 -1.68 -3.21 17.49
CA ALA A 3 -2.74 -3.04 16.49
C ALA A 3 -2.18 -2.68 15.10
N VAL A 4 -1.20 -1.78 15.03
CA VAL A 4 -0.60 -1.37 13.75
C VAL A 4 0.20 -2.52 13.12
N LEU A 5 0.84 -3.37 13.93
CA LEU A 5 1.51 -4.58 13.44
C LEU A 5 0.52 -5.56 12.81
N VAL A 6 -0.63 -5.78 13.46
CA VAL A 6 -1.69 -6.65 12.96
C VAL A 6 -2.27 -6.09 11.65
N MET A 7 -2.46 -4.77 11.56
CA MET A 7 -2.91 -4.11 10.34
C MET A 7 -1.90 -4.26 9.20
N ALA A 8 -0.60 -4.01 9.47
CA ALA A 8 0.46 -4.21 8.49
C ALA A 8 0.53 -5.68 8.00
N LEU A 9 0.41 -6.64 8.93
CA LEU A 9 0.34 -8.06 8.57
C LEU A 9 -0.87 -8.35 7.67
N ALA A 10 -2.04 -7.83 8.00
CA ALA A 10 -3.26 -8.03 7.21
C ALA A 10 -3.09 -7.46 5.78
N VAL A 11 -2.47 -6.29 5.65
CA VAL A 11 -2.15 -5.68 4.35
C VAL A 11 -1.17 -6.56 3.57
N VAL A 12 -0.10 -7.07 4.21
CA VAL A 12 0.86 -7.99 3.56
C VAL A 12 0.17 -9.27 3.08
N ILE A 13 -0.68 -9.88 3.91
CA ILE A 13 -1.47 -11.05 3.52
C ILE A 13 -2.34 -10.74 2.31
N LEU A 14 -3.01 -9.58 2.30
CA LEU A 14 -3.81 -9.14 1.15
C LEU A 14 -2.94 -8.94 -0.10
N THR A 15 -1.77 -8.31 0.00
CA THR A 15 -0.89 -8.10 -1.17
C THR A 15 -0.42 -9.40 -1.79
N LEU A 16 -0.13 -10.42 -0.97
CA LEU A 16 0.22 -11.77 -1.42
C LEU A 16 -0.97 -12.46 -2.10
N ARG A 17 -2.15 -12.46 -1.46
CA ARG A 17 -3.38 -13.04 -2.02
C ARG A 17 -3.81 -12.38 -3.34
N MET A 18 -3.58 -11.07 -3.47
CA MET A 18 -3.97 -10.32 -4.65
C MET A 18 -2.89 -10.31 -5.75
N LYS A 19 -1.78 -11.03 -5.53
CA LYS A 19 -0.65 -11.19 -6.48
C LYS A 19 -0.15 -9.84 -7.01
N VAL A 20 -0.05 -8.86 -6.11
CA VAL A 20 0.40 -7.50 -6.44
C VAL A 20 1.86 -7.56 -6.92
N PHE A 21 2.20 -6.73 -7.91
CA PHE A 21 3.54 -6.70 -8.52
C PHE A 21 4.69 -6.60 -7.51
N LEU A 22 4.53 -5.80 -6.45
CA LEU A 22 5.54 -5.61 -5.40
C LEU A 22 5.32 -6.50 -4.14
N ALA A 23 4.44 -7.51 -4.18
CA ALA A 23 4.07 -8.26 -2.98
C ALA A 23 5.27 -8.93 -2.28
N VAL A 24 6.23 -9.48 -3.04
CA VAL A 24 7.45 -10.10 -2.48
C VAL A 24 8.35 -9.05 -1.82
N LEU A 25 8.46 -7.86 -2.42
CA LEU A 25 9.23 -6.76 -1.84
C LEU A 25 8.58 -6.28 -0.54
N SER A 26 7.27 -6.02 -0.54
CA SER A 26 6.50 -5.62 0.65
C SER A 26 6.61 -6.66 1.77
N PHE A 27 6.52 -7.95 1.44
CA PHE A 27 6.71 -9.03 2.40
C PHE A 27 8.13 -9.03 2.98
N THR A 28 9.16 -8.87 2.14
CA THR A 28 10.56 -8.82 2.59
C THR A 28 10.81 -7.63 3.51
N CYS A 29 10.29 -6.44 3.16
CA CYS A 29 10.35 -5.25 4.00
C CYS A 29 9.64 -5.46 5.35
N PHE A 30 8.45 -6.08 5.34
CA PHE A 30 7.71 -6.41 6.55
C PHE A 30 8.50 -7.34 7.47
N VAL A 31 9.10 -8.41 6.94
CA VAL A 31 9.92 -9.34 7.74
C VAL A 31 11.14 -8.63 8.32
N ALA A 32 11.84 -7.82 7.52
CA ALA A 32 13.04 -7.10 7.95
C ALA A 32 12.74 -6.07 9.07
N ILE A 33 11.66 -5.30 8.93
CA ILE A 33 11.29 -4.25 9.89
C ILE A 33 10.64 -4.86 11.13
N THR A 34 9.73 -5.84 10.97
CA THR A 34 9.08 -6.49 12.10
C THR A 34 10.09 -7.29 12.92
N GLY A 35 10.92 -8.10 12.27
CA GLY A 35 11.87 -9.00 12.93
C GLY A 35 13.00 -8.33 13.69
N GLY A 36 13.31 -7.06 13.40
CA GLY A 36 14.35 -6.30 14.08
C GLY A 36 13.80 -5.09 14.84
N PRO A 37 13.73 -3.92 14.18
CA PRO A 37 13.48 -2.65 14.85
C PRO A 37 12.09 -2.54 15.49
N PHE A 38 11.06 -3.19 14.93
CA PHE A 38 9.68 -3.07 15.45
C PHE A 38 9.48 -3.79 16.79
N ILE A 39 9.89 -5.06 16.90
CA ILE A 39 9.79 -5.82 18.15
C ILE A 39 10.64 -5.16 19.24
N LYS A 40 11.83 -4.67 18.88
CA LYS A 40 12.68 -3.90 19.79
C LYS A 40 11.98 -2.63 20.29
N SER A 41 11.32 -1.90 19.40
CA SER A 41 10.54 -0.70 19.76
C SER A 41 9.32 -0.99 20.64
N LEU A 42 8.68 -2.15 20.50
CA LEU A 42 7.57 -2.56 21.36
C LEU A 42 8.01 -2.85 22.80
N ASN A 43 9.29 -3.14 23.03
CA ASN A 43 9.87 -3.49 24.33
C ASN A 43 9.12 -4.65 25.03
N ILE A 44 8.69 -5.65 24.25
CA ILE A 44 7.99 -6.84 24.75
C ILE A 44 8.98 -8.01 24.73
N THR A 45 9.06 -8.73 25.85
CA THR A 45 9.80 -10.00 25.96
C THR A 45 8.96 -11.14 25.39
N THR A 46 8.87 -11.23 24.07
CA THR A 46 8.15 -12.31 23.38
C THR A 46 9.11 -13.43 23.01
N ASN A 47 8.67 -14.70 23.10
CA ASN A 47 9.47 -15.81 22.58
C ASN A 47 9.55 -15.69 21.04
N PRO A 48 10.74 -15.45 20.46
CA PRO A 48 10.88 -15.20 19.03
C PRO A 48 10.50 -16.43 18.19
N PHE A 49 10.71 -17.64 18.71
CA PHE A 49 10.34 -18.88 18.01
C PHE A 49 8.83 -19.04 17.91
N ALA A 50 8.11 -18.81 19.02
CA ALA A 50 6.65 -18.89 19.03
C ALA A 50 6.02 -17.85 18.08
N LEU A 51 6.56 -16.62 18.11
CA LEU A 51 6.10 -15.54 17.24
C LEU A 51 6.37 -15.85 15.76
N SER A 52 7.57 -16.35 15.44
CA SER A 52 7.93 -16.76 14.08
C SER A 52 7.02 -17.88 13.57
N CYS A 53 6.72 -18.89 14.40
CA CYS A 53 5.80 -19.96 14.04
C CYS A 53 4.39 -19.42 13.74
N PHE A 54 3.88 -18.52 14.59
CA PHE A 54 2.57 -17.90 14.39
C PHE A 54 2.48 -17.11 13.08
N PHE A 55 3.47 -16.24 12.79
CA PHE A 55 3.50 -15.52 11.53
C PHE A 55 3.67 -16.44 10.32
N SER A 56 4.53 -17.46 10.43
CA SER A 56 4.74 -18.43 9.34
C SER A 56 3.43 -19.15 9.02
N GLN A 57 2.68 -19.59 10.03
CA GLN A 57 1.39 -20.23 9.84
C GLN A 57 0.39 -19.33 9.11
N LEU A 58 0.31 -18.05 9.47
CA LEU A 58 -0.60 -17.08 8.82
C LEU A 58 -0.20 -16.76 7.36
N ILE A 59 1.09 -16.80 7.05
CA ILE A 59 1.63 -16.34 5.77
C ILE A 59 1.84 -17.51 4.78
N CYS A 60 1.95 -18.75 5.26
CA CYS A 60 2.12 -19.94 4.41
C CYS A 60 1.04 -20.07 3.33
N ASP A 61 -0.24 -19.99 3.69
CA ASP A 61 -1.32 -20.15 2.70
C ASP A 61 -1.33 -19.02 1.65
N PRO A 62 -1.22 -17.71 2.02
CA PRO A 62 -1.05 -16.63 1.05
C PRO A 62 0.17 -16.79 0.14
N LEU A 63 1.31 -17.25 0.67
CA LEU A 63 2.51 -17.48 -0.12
C LEU A 63 2.33 -18.61 -1.12
N MET A 64 1.75 -19.74 -0.71
CA MET A 64 1.47 -20.85 -1.61
C MET A 64 0.49 -20.43 -2.71
N ASP A 65 -0.57 -19.68 -2.37
CA ASP A 65 -1.51 -19.15 -3.36
C ASP A 65 -0.83 -18.18 -4.34
N PHE A 66 0.11 -17.35 -3.89
CA PHE A 66 0.87 -16.45 -4.77
C PHE A 66 1.64 -17.22 -5.87
N TYR A 67 2.32 -18.31 -5.51
CA TYR A 67 3.15 -19.09 -6.44
C TYR A 67 2.37 -20.12 -7.26
N PHE A 68 1.46 -20.87 -6.63
CA PHE A 68 0.86 -22.06 -7.24
C PHE A 68 -0.49 -21.83 -7.90
N SER A 69 -1.22 -20.77 -7.56
CA SER A 69 -2.54 -20.56 -8.15
C SER A 69 -2.47 -19.85 -9.50
N GLY A 70 -3.16 -20.44 -10.47
CA GLY A 70 -3.28 -19.98 -11.85
C GLY A 70 -4.33 -18.89 -12.07
N LEU A 71 -5.03 -18.44 -11.02
CA LEU A 71 -6.01 -17.36 -11.15
C LEU A 71 -5.36 -16.07 -11.66
N SER A 72 -5.98 -15.48 -12.67
CA SER A 72 -5.55 -14.21 -13.24
C SER A 72 -5.74 -13.06 -12.26
N VAL A 73 -5.01 -11.96 -12.48
CA VAL A 73 -5.13 -10.75 -11.64
C VAL A 73 -6.56 -10.19 -11.71
N THR A 74 -7.19 -10.18 -12.88
CA THR A 74 -8.58 -9.69 -13.03
C THR A 74 -9.58 -10.54 -12.24
N GLU A 75 -9.41 -11.86 -12.19
CA GLU A 75 -10.27 -12.76 -11.40
C GLU A 75 -10.12 -12.53 -9.90
N ARG A 76 -8.89 -12.36 -9.40
CA ARG A 76 -8.63 -12.06 -7.97
C ARG A 76 -9.23 -10.71 -7.57
N TRP A 77 -9.08 -9.71 -8.42
CA TRP A 77 -9.61 -8.36 -8.20
C TRP A 77 -11.09 -8.22 -8.59
N LYS A 78 -11.75 -9.28 -9.07
CA LYS A 78 -13.13 -9.23 -9.60
C LYS A 78 -14.12 -8.62 -8.61
N SER A 79 -14.04 -8.98 -7.33
CA SER A 79 -14.93 -8.42 -6.30
C SER A 79 -14.82 -6.89 -6.23
N LEU A 80 -13.60 -6.35 -6.28
CA LEU A 80 -13.38 -4.91 -6.27
C LEU A 80 -13.74 -4.26 -7.63
N LEU A 81 -13.44 -4.93 -8.74
CA LEU A 81 -13.77 -4.48 -10.09
C LEU A 81 -15.29 -4.41 -10.34
N VAL A 82 -16.07 -5.28 -9.70
CA VAL A 82 -17.55 -5.33 -9.79
C VAL A 82 -18.24 -4.54 -8.68
N SER A 83 -17.53 -4.22 -7.59
CA SER A 83 -18.06 -3.41 -6.48
C SER A 83 -18.64 -2.07 -6.96
N ARG A 84 -19.53 -1.47 -6.15
CA ARG A 84 -20.15 -0.18 -6.49
C ARG A 84 -19.09 0.93 -6.47
N ALA A 85 -19.30 1.95 -7.30
CA ALA A 85 -18.39 3.08 -7.42
C ALA A 85 -18.08 3.76 -6.08
N LEU A 86 -19.08 3.88 -5.19
CA LEU A 86 -18.91 4.49 -3.87
C LEU A 86 -17.95 3.68 -2.98
N TRP A 87 -18.07 2.35 -2.96
CA TRP A 87 -17.20 1.48 -2.15
C TRP A 87 -15.74 1.54 -2.59
N ARG A 88 -15.49 1.61 -3.90
CA ARG A 88 -14.14 1.84 -4.44
C ARG A 88 -13.58 3.22 -4.13
N ARG A 89 -14.43 4.25 -4.02
CA ARG A 89 -13.97 5.58 -3.60
C ARG A 89 -13.66 5.60 -2.10
N LEU A 90 -14.47 4.91 -1.30
CA LEU A 90 -14.24 4.76 0.14
C LEU A 90 -12.95 4.00 0.44
N SER A 91 -12.47 3.10 -0.41
CA SER A 91 -11.17 2.44 -0.22
C SER A 91 -9.97 3.39 -0.29
N LEU A 92 -10.13 4.62 -0.80
CA LEU A 92 -9.08 5.64 -0.76
C LEU A 92 -8.96 6.33 0.60
N LEU A 93 -10.01 6.27 1.42
CA LEU A 93 -10.01 6.93 2.73
C LEU A 93 -9.01 6.29 3.70
N PRO A 94 -8.92 4.95 3.84
CA PRO A 94 -7.86 4.32 4.62
C PRO A 94 -6.45 4.70 4.15
N LEU A 95 -6.23 4.77 2.83
CA LEU A 95 -4.94 5.17 2.26
C LEU A 95 -4.58 6.61 2.66
N LEU A 96 -5.51 7.56 2.50
CA LEU A 96 -5.33 8.95 2.91
C LEU A 96 -5.05 9.08 4.42
N LEU A 97 -5.75 8.30 5.25
CA LEU A 97 -5.51 8.31 6.70
C LEU A 97 -4.09 7.83 7.04
N VAL A 98 -3.58 6.81 6.33
CA VAL A 98 -2.22 6.32 6.51
C VAL A 98 -1.20 7.38 6.08
N GLU A 99 -1.39 8.00 4.92
CA GLU A 99 -0.51 9.08 4.43
C GLU A 99 -0.46 10.27 5.39
N VAL A 100 -1.63 10.75 5.86
CA VAL A 100 -1.70 11.85 6.83
C VAL A 100 -1.01 11.46 8.14
N GLY A 101 -1.26 10.25 8.64
CA GLY A 101 -0.60 9.76 9.85
C GLY A 101 0.93 9.65 9.70
N PHE A 102 1.41 9.21 8.54
CA PHE A 102 2.84 9.15 8.23
C PHE A 102 3.47 10.56 8.25
N ILE A 103 2.85 11.55 7.62
CA ILE A 103 3.33 12.95 7.64
C ILE A 103 3.35 13.49 9.06
N ILE A 104 2.30 13.27 9.86
CA ILE A 104 2.24 13.74 11.26
C ILE A 104 3.41 13.16 12.05
N GLN A 105 3.70 11.86 11.87
CA GLN A 105 4.82 11.22 12.55
C GLN A 105 6.18 11.73 12.05
N ALA A 106 6.32 12.01 10.75
CA ALA A 106 7.52 12.62 10.18
C ALA A 106 7.72 14.06 10.68
N ALA A 107 6.66 14.85 10.80
CA ALA A 107 6.71 16.22 11.30
C ALA A 107 7.09 16.29 12.79
N ARG A 108 6.63 15.33 13.61
CA ARG A 108 7.05 15.20 15.01
C ARG A 108 8.56 15.02 15.13
N ARG A 109 9.18 14.25 14.22
CA ARG A 109 10.64 14.08 14.20
C ARG A 109 11.38 15.39 13.98
N LEU A 110 10.83 16.28 13.16
CA LEU A 110 11.40 17.60 12.90
C LEU A 110 11.32 18.50 14.14
N SER A 111 10.25 18.40 14.94
CA SER A 111 10.07 19.18 16.18
C SER A 111 11.02 18.76 17.31
N ASP A 112 11.38 17.48 17.38
CA ASP A 112 12.27 16.92 18.42
C ASP A 112 13.76 16.98 18.04
N SER A 113 14.09 17.42 16.82
CA SER A 113 15.47 17.37 16.34
C SER A 113 16.23 18.66 16.66
N ASP A 114 17.18 18.59 17.60
CA ASP A 114 18.28 19.55 17.76
C ASP A 114 19.28 19.54 16.56
N SER A 115 18.91 18.90 15.45
CA SER A 115 19.80 18.72 14.29
C SER A 115 19.97 20.00 13.48
N GLY A 116 21.19 20.22 13.00
CA GLY A 116 21.64 21.47 12.39
C GLY A 116 20.77 22.00 11.25
N TYR A 117 20.72 23.34 11.17
CA TYR A 117 19.95 24.18 10.22
C TYR A 117 19.99 23.76 8.73
N LEU A 118 20.94 22.92 8.31
CA LEU A 118 21.12 22.47 6.93
C LEU A 118 20.30 21.20 6.58
N VAL A 119 19.90 20.40 7.56
CA VAL A 119 19.10 19.16 7.36
C VAL A 119 17.62 19.49 7.16
N ILE A 120 17.15 20.54 7.82
CA ILE A 120 15.77 21.04 7.76
C ILE A 120 15.32 21.39 6.32
N PRO A 121 16.05 22.21 5.53
CA PRO A 121 15.63 22.54 4.17
C PRO A 121 15.61 21.32 3.25
N GLY A 122 16.58 20.40 3.39
CA GLY A 122 16.59 19.15 2.63
C GLY A 122 15.37 18.28 2.93
N PHE A 123 15.00 18.17 4.22
CA PHE A 123 13.79 17.47 4.65
C PHE A 123 12.52 18.09 4.06
N VAL A 124 12.39 19.42 4.10
CA VAL A 124 11.23 20.13 3.54
C VAL A 124 11.10 19.87 2.04
N VAL A 125 12.20 19.93 1.28
CA VAL A 125 12.18 19.63 -0.16
C VAL A 125 11.74 18.19 -0.43
N CYS A 126 12.26 17.22 0.32
CA CYS A 126 11.87 15.81 0.18
C CYS A 126 10.40 15.59 0.53
N LEU A 127 9.89 16.25 1.57
CA LEU A 127 8.49 16.14 2.00
C LEU A 127 7.54 16.77 0.98
N LEU A 128 7.91 17.92 0.39
CA LEU A 128 7.14 18.56 -0.68
C LEU A 128 7.10 17.69 -1.93
N PHE A 129 8.24 17.13 -2.34
CA PHE A 129 8.30 16.20 -3.46
C PHE A 129 7.43 14.96 -3.21
N TRP A 130 7.53 14.37 -2.01
CA TRP A 130 6.68 13.27 -1.57
C TRP A 130 5.19 13.63 -1.66
N ALA A 131 4.79 14.81 -1.15
CA ALA A 131 3.41 15.25 -1.18
C ALA A 131 2.89 15.41 -2.62
N ILE A 132 3.70 15.96 -3.53
CA ILE A 132 3.34 16.07 -4.95
C ILE A 132 3.15 14.69 -5.56
N CYS A 133 4.09 13.76 -5.34
CA CYS A 133 3.99 12.39 -5.85
C CYS A 133 2.71 11.67 -5.36
N HIS A 134 2.41 11.77 -4.07
CA HIS A 134 1.23 11.13 -3.47
C HIS A 134 -0.08 11.79 -3.92
N MET A 135 -0.12 13.12 -4.06
CA MET A 135 -1.29 13.81 -4.61
C MET A 135 -1.57 13.41 -6.06
N VAL A 136 -0.55 13.34 -6.92
CA VAL A 136 -0.69 12.86 -8.30
C VAL A 136 -1.15 11.40 -8.33
N PHE A 137 -0.61 10.56 -7.43
CA PHE A 137 -1.05 9.17 -7.30
C PHE A 137 -2.54 9.08 -6.94
N ILE A 138 -2.99 9.78 -5.90
CA ILE A 138 -4.41 9.79 -5.48
C ILE A 138 -5.33 10.27 -6.60
N ILE A 139 -4.98 11.37 -7.27
CA ILE A 139 -5.76 11.89 -8.40
C ILE A 139 -5.85 10.84 -9.52
N THR A 140 -4.74 10.15 -9.81
CA THR A 140 -4.71 9.11 -10.85
C THR A 140 -5.57 7.91 -10.48
N VAL A 141 -5.50 7.43 -9.24
CA VAL A 141 -6.34 6.32 -8.76
C VAL A 141 -7.82 6.72 -8.73
N TRP A 142 -8.13 7.96 -8.34
CA TRP A 142 -9.48 8.49 -8.41
C TRP A 142 -10.02 8.53 -9.85
N GLY A 143 -9.20 8.99 -10.79
CA GLY A 143 -9.49 8.98 -12.22
C GLY A 143 -9.71 7.56 -12.76
N PHE A 144 -8.89 6.60 -12.35
CA PHE A 144 -9.04 5.19 -12.67
C PHE A 144 -10.38 4.63 -12.18
N HIS A 145 -10.75 4.89 -10.92
CA HIS A 145 -12.04 4.44 -10.38
C HIS A 145 -13.24 5.04 -11.10
N THR A 146 -13.13 6.29 -11.56
CA THR A 146 -14.18 6.96 -12.33
C THR A 146 -14.31 6.33 -13.72
N LYS A 147 -13.21 6.14 -14.44
CA LYS A 147 -13.18 5.42 -15.72
C LYS A 147 -13.73 4.00 -15.61
N LEU A 148 -13.39 3.29 -14.53
CA LEU A 148 -13.90 1.94 -14.27
C LEU A 148 -15.41 1.96 -14.02
N SER A 149 -15.92 2.96 -13.31
CA SER A 149 -17.36 3.15 -13.10
C SER A 149 -18.11 3.33 -14.43
N ASP A 150 -17.53 4.07 -15.38
CA ASP A 150 -18.12 4.23 -16.71
C ASP A 150 -18.14 2.92 -17.48
N CYS A 151 -17.07 2.12 -17.39
CA CYS A 151 -17.01 0.78 -18.01
C CYS A 151 -18.08 -0.15 -17.43
N GLN A 152 -18.26 -0.15 -16.12
CA GLN A 152 -19.33 -0.93 -15.47
C GLN A 152 -20.72 -0.49 -15.92
N ARG A 153 -20.97 0.82 -16.00
CA ARG A 153 -22.26 1.36 -16.43
C ARG A 153 -22.60 0.94 -17.86
N LEU A 154 -21.60 0.96 -18.76
CA LEU A 154 -21.76 0.47 -20.14
C LEU A 154 -22.03 -1.03 -20.19
N CYS A 155 -21.28 -1.82 -19.42
CA CYS A 155 -21.48 -3.26 -19.30
C CYS A 155 -22.90 -3.60 -18.78
N LEU A 156 -23.40 -2.86 -17.79
CA LEU A 156 -24.76 -3.04 -17.27
C LEU A 156 -25.84 -2.66 -18.29
N SER A 157 -25.59 -1.66 -19.14
CA SER A 157 -26.54 -1.26 -20.18
C SER A 157 -26.62 -2.21 -21.37
N GLN A 158 -25.63 -3.07 -21.57
CA GLN A 158 -25.51 -3.98 -22.72
C GLN A 158 -26.04 -5.40 -22.46
N GLY A 159 -26.50 -5.70 -21.24
CA GLY A 159 -27.08 -7.00 -20.88
C GLY A 159 -26.04 -8.09 -20.51
N PRO A 160 -26.47 -9.14 -19.80
CA PRO A 160 -25.58 -10.16 -19.22
C PRO A 160 -24.99 -11.17 -20.23
N GLU A 161 -25.53 -11.28 -21.44
CA GLU A 161 -25.21 -12.38 -22.36
C GLU A 161 -24.00 -12.13 -23.30
N ASP A 162 -23.59 -10.88 -23.57
CA ASP A 162 -22.60 -10.63 -24.65
C ASP A 162 -21.34 -9.82 -24.29
N THR A 163 -21.22 -9.27 -23.09
CA THR A 163 -20.11 -8.34 -22.77
C THR A 163 -19.39 -8.66 -21.47
N SER A 164 -18.22 -9.29 -21.60
CA SER A 164 -17.23 -9.39 -20.52
C SER A 164 -16.64 -8.01 -20.22
N LEU A 165 -16.69 -7.56 -18.96
CA LEU A 165 -16.09 -6.30 -18.48
C LEU A 165 -14.65 -6.10 -18.99
N ASP A 166 -13.88 -7.18 -19.11
CA ASP A 166 -12.50 -7.17 -19.61
C ASP A 166 -12.40 -6.63 -21.05
N LYS A 167 -13.34 -6.97 -21.94
CA LYS A 167 -13.40 -6.44 -23.31
C LYS A 167 -13.68 -4.93 -23.33
N VAL A 168 -14.58 -4.47 -22.46
CA VAL A 168 -14.92 -3.04 -22.33
C VAL A 168 -13.75 -2.24 -21.74
N MET A 169 -13.06 -2.80 -20.75
CA MET A 169 -11.85 -2.20 -20.19
C MET A 169 -10.71 -2.14 -21.21
N ALA A 170 -10.54 -3.18 -22.03
CA ALA A 170 -9.57 -3.20 -23.12
C ALA A 170 -9.88 -2.13 -24.18
N SER A 171 -11.14 -2.01 -24.62
CA SER A 171 -11.54 -1.03 -25.64
C SER A 171 -11.44 0.43 -25.16
N LYS A 172 -11.60 0.67 -23.86
CA LYS A 172 -11.44 2.00 -23.24
C LYS A 172 -9.98 2.35 -22.91
N GLY A 173 -9.02 1.49 -23.27
CA GLY A 173 -7.60 1.74 -23.07
C GLY A 173 -7.15 1.68 -21.60
N MET A 174 -7.85 0.92 -20.75
CA MET A 174 -7.55 0.85 -19.32
C MET A 174 -6.13 0.34 -19.04
N ARG A 175 -5.57 -0.48 -19.95
CA ARG A 175 -4.18 -0.95 -19.87
C ARG A 175 -3.16 0.20 -19.82
N HIS A 176 -3.37 1.26 -20.60
CA HIS A 176 -2.44 2.39 -20.62
C HIS A 176 -2.48 3.15 -19.29
N PHE A 177 -3.67 3.33 -18.71
CA PHE A 177 -3.84 3.88 -17.37
C PHE A 177 -3.13 3.03 -16.31
N CYS A 178 -3.23 1.71 -16.38
CA CYS A 178 -2.53 0.82 -15.44
C CYS A 178 -1.00 0.97 -15.54
N LEU A 179 -0.42 1.06 -16.74
CA LEU A 179 1.02 1.25 -16.92
C LEU A 179 1.52 2.60 -16.39
N ILE A 180 0.73 3.66 -16.55
CA ILE A 180 1.04 4.97 -15.97
C ILE A 180 0.98 4.88 -14.44
N SER A 181 -0.09 4.30 -13.90
CA SER A 181 -0.27 4.11 -12.46
C SER A 181 0.86 3.28 -11.85
N GLU A 182 1.35 2.24 -12.53
CA GLU A 182 2.48 1.43 -12.07
C GLU A 182 3.74 2.28 -11.84
N ARG A 183 4.07 3.16 -12.79
CA ARG A 183 5.21 4.08 -12.65
C ARG A 183 5.01 5.08 -11.52
N LEU A 184 3.78 5.60 -11.35
CA LEU A 184 3.45 6.51 -10.26
C LEU A 184 3.56 5.85 -8.89
N VAL A 185 3.11 4.59 -8.76
CA VAL A 185 3.28 3.80 -7.53
C VAL A 185 4.76 3.65 -7.21
N PHE A 186 5.60 3.33 -8.20
CA PHE A 186 7.04 3.24 -7.99
C PHE A 186 7.64 4.57 -7.46
N PHE A 187 7.29 5.70 -8.07
CA PHE A 187 7.76 7.02 -7.60
C PHE A 187 7.25 7.35 -6.18
N ALA A 188 5.98 7.07 -5.89
CA ALA A 188 5.40 7.29 -4.56
C ALA A 188 6.12 6.44 -3.50
N LEU A 189 6.38 5.16 -3.77
CA LEU A 189 7.12 4.27 -2.88
C LEU A 189 8.57 4.73 -2.65
N VAL A 190 9.28 5.11 -3.72
CA VAL A 190 10.65 5.63 -3.60
C VAL A 190 10.67 6.91 -2.77
N SER A 191 9.76 7.85 -3.03
CA SER A 191 9.67 9.08 -2.23
C SER A 191 9.35 8.78 -0.76
N SER A 192 8.47 7.80 -0.49
CA SER A 192 8.12 7.37 0.88
C SER A 192 9.32 6.77 1.60
N ALA A 193 10.10 5.93 0.92
CA ALA A 193 11.33 5.37 1.47
C ALA A 193 12.37 6.45 1.79
N VAL A 194 12.53 7.47 0.93
CA VAL A 194 13.44 8.61 1.17
C VAL A 194 13.00 9.39 2.41
N VAL A 195 11.72 9.78 2.50
CA VAL A 195 11.19 10.49 3.68
C VAL A 195 11.31 9.63 4.94
N ALA A 196 11.03 8.33 4.84
CA ALA A 196 11.13 7.41 5.96
C ALA A 196 12.57 7.24 6.47
N ALA A 197 13.55 7.20 5.56
CA ALA A 197 14.96 7.14 5.92
C ALA A 197 15.43 8.42 6.62
N LEU A 198 15.01 9.59 6.14
CA LEU A 198 15.33 10.89 6.77
C LEU A 198 14.68 11.05 8.15
N CYS A 199 13.45 10.54 8.30
CA CYS A 199 12.68 10.62 9.55
C CYS A 199 12.70 9.34 10.38
N TRP A 200 13.70 8.48 10.19
CA TRP A 200 13.70 7.16 10.81
C TRP A 200 13.63 7.26 12.34
N GLN A 201 12.59 6.68 12.93
CA GLN A 201 12.34 6.67 14.37
C GLN A 201 12.44 5.25 14.92
N ALA A 202 13.64 4.84 15.32
CA ALA A 202 13.90 3.50 15.85
C ALA A 202 13.10 3.17 17.14
N SER A 203 12.67 4.19 17.88
CA SER A 203 11.89 4.03 19.12
C SER A 203 10.37 4.03 18.90
N SER A 204 9.89 4.42 17.72
CA SER A 204 8.46 4.63 17.45
C SER A 204 7.87 3.49 16.60
N SER A 205 7.27 2.52 17.26
CA SER A 205 6.55 1.42 16.60
C SER A 205 5.33 1.90 15.79
N LEU A 206 4.78 3.09 16.12
CA LEU A 206 3.74 3.72 15.30
C LEU A 206 4.32 4.22 13.96
N PHE A 207 5.47 4.87 13.95
CA PHE A 207 6.10 5.32 12.71
C PHE A 207 6.44 4.14 11.79
N MET A 208 7.09 3.11 12.34
CA MET A 208 7.45 1.91 11.56
C MET A 208 6.22 1.19 11.00
N GLY A 209 5.14 1.11 11.79
CA GLY A 209 3.92 0.43 11.36
C GLY A 209 3.08 1.22 10.36
N MET A 210 3.22 2.55 10.30
CA MET A 210 2.58 3.39 9.29
C MET A 210 3.38 3.44 7.98
N PHE A 211 4.70 3.17 8.06
CA PHE A 211 5.58 3.01 6.90
C PHE A 211 5.38 1.66 6.21
N LEU A 212 5.15 0.59 6.99
CA LEU A 212 4.81 -0.74 6.51
C LEU A 212 3.41 -0.82 5.92
#